data_AF-A0A6S6WGJ8-F1
#
_entry.id   AF-A0A6S6WGJ8-F1
#
_cell.length_a   1.000
_cell.length_b   1.000
_cell.length_c   1.000
_cell.angle_alpha   90.00
_cell.angle_beta   90.00
_cell.angle_gamma   90.00
#
_symmetry.space_group_name_H-M   'P 1'
#
loop_
_entity.id
_entity.type
_entity.pdbx_description
1 polymer ?
#
loop_
_entity_poly.entity_id
_entity_poly.type
_entity_poly.pdbx_seq_one_letter_code
_entity_poly.pdbx_strand_id
1 'polypeptide(L)'
;MTTSQPTPPAATPSFSTTYEAQRRLAWYNKHKTRAAPPPLSEAHRRYLEDEGAFLILPKTTTDALLPLYISTLDDLTPITHGTSIFRSHSNNQASRYLVRAICLVICKTAHAIPFLRLTDPGPLLEPLDFASKLLAGLDAAIKADLEPDRVTKIQILALMHLHNDGLAGVDRSSSYLSQAICEAWSLGIHLKIPANPDKERCEYLWWSLRNFDRLGKPIMAAAPFFIDDADVGIERIVPDKQNCRSQIMAVALGLGDLMTIATKAYKAGSRAAVDSCADFPKLEHVVRDVDFEGFHRAHRVYLETWYHVAAMLSCRYSGPGTIQYSRRFTSAHRVLDLVSNEGIDAFPPLPLVLRVRI
;
A
#
# COMPACT_ATOMS: atom_id res chain seq x y z
N MET A 1 -32.47 -21.05 -41.89
CA MET A 1 -33.29 -20.31 -40.92
C MET A 1 -32.71 -20.54 -39.54
N THR A 2 -31.81 -19.65 -39.11
CA THR A 2 -31.17 -19.67 -37.80
C THR A 2 -31.91 -18.69 -36.91
N THR A 3 -32.59 -19.21 -35.89
CA THR A 3 -33.32 -18.43 -34.89
C THR A 3 -32.33 -17.81 -33.90
N SER A 4 -32.16 -16.50 -33.96
CA SER A 4 -31.44 -15.70 -32.96
C SER A 4 -32.26 -15.64 -31.67
N GLN A 5 -31.68 -16.11 -30.56
CA GLN A 5 -32.22 -15.84 -29.22
C GLN A 5 -31.94 -14.37 -28.86
N PRO A 6 -32.92 -13.63 -28.33
CA PRO A 6 -32.71 -12.26 -27.88
C PRO A 6 -31.91 -12.25 -26.58
N THR A 7 -30.86 -11.41 -26.55
CA THR A 7 -30.10 -11.02 -25.38
C THR A 7 -31.05 -10.49 -24.29
N PRO A 8 -30.97 -10.95 -23.03
CA PRO A 8 -31.86 -10.47 -21.99
C PRO A 8 -31.65 -8.96 -21.75
N PRO A 9 -32.74 -8.18 -21.55
CA PRO A 9 -32.62 -6.76 -21.28
C PRO A 9 -31.92 -6.53 -19.93
N ALA A 10 -31.07 -5.51 -19.86
CA ALA A 10 -30.42 -5.09 -18.62
C ALA A 10 -31.48 -4.84 -17.55
N ALA A 11 -31.40 -5.57 -16.44
CA ALA A 11 -32.38 -5.50 -15.36
C ALA A 11 -32.44 -4.08 -14.79
N THR A 12 -33.61 -3.43 -14.89
CA THR A 12 -33.86 -2.14 -14.26
C THR A 12 -33.72 -2.31 -12.74
N PRO A 13 -32.83 -1.55 -12.07
CA PRO A 13 -32.63 -1.70 -10.63
C PRO A 13 -33.94 -1.41 -9.88
N SER A 14 -34.29 -2.27 -8.92
CA SER A 14 -35.48 -2.08 -8.11
C SER A 14 -35.40 -0.78 -7.29
N PHE A 15 -36.55 -0.22 -6.90
CA PHE A 15 -36.59 0.99 -6.08
C PHE A 15 -35.78 0.86 -4.78
N SER A 16 -35.72 -0.35 -4.20
CA SER A 16 -34.95 -0.64 -2.99
C SER A 16 -33.43 -0.53 -3.20
N THR A 17 -32.89 -1.03 -4.33
CA THR A 17 -31.44 -0.96 -4.59
C THR A 17 -30.99 0.46 -4.90
N THR A 18 -31.85 1.23 -5.59
CA THR A 18 -31.60 2.65 -5.86
C THR A 18 -31.57 3.47 -4.57
N TYR A 19 -32.48 3.20 -3.63
CA TYR A 19 -32.52 3.87 -2.34
C TYR A 19 -31.28 3.54 -1.48
N GLU A 20 -30.85 2.28 -1.43
CA GLU A 20 -29.63 1.87 -0.73
C GLU A 20 -28.37 2.54 -1.30
N ALA A 21 -28.27 2.62 -2.62
CA ALA A 21 -27.17 3.29 -3.31
C ALA A 21 -27.07 4.77 -2.89
N GLN A 22 -28.20 5.48 -2.90
CA GLN A 22 -28.27 6.88 -2.47
C GLN A 22 -27.90 7.06 -1.00
N ARG A 23 -28.37 6.16 -0.12
CA ARG A 23 -28.02 6.19 1.32
C ARG A 23 -26.52 6.01 1.55
N ARG A 24 -25.87 5.08 0.83
CA ARG A 24 -24.43 4.86 0.93
C ARG A 24 -23.64 6.07 0.46
N LEU A 25 -24.02 6.67 -0.66
CA LEU A 25 -23.38 7.90 -1.16
C LEU A 25 -23.55 9.07 -0.19
N ALA A 26 -24.76 9.27 0.34
CA ALA A 26 -25.04 10.31 1.32
C ALA A 26 -24.25 10.11 2.63
N TRP A 27 -24.16 8.85 3.10
CA TRP A 27 -23.36 8.49 4.25
C TRP A 27 -21.88 8.78 3.99
N TYR A 28 -21.34 8.38 2.84
CA TYR A 28 -19.95 8.62 2.46
C TYR A 28 -19.64 10.10 2.42
N ASN A 29 -20.44 10.90 1.70
CA ASN A 29 -20.24 12.35 1.60
C ASN A 29 -20.29 13.04 2.96
N LYS A 30 -21.18 12.59 3.86
CA LYS A 30 -21.30 13.13 5.22
C LYS A 30 -20.08 12.79 6.10
N HIS A 31 -19.52 11.59 5.97
CA HIS A 31 -18.47 11.10 6.87
C HIS A 31 -17.06 11.18 6.27
N LYS A 32 -16.91 11.50 4.98
CA LYS A 32 -15.62 11.66 4.31
C LYS A 32 -14.77 12.73 4.99
N THR A 33 -15.40 13.86 5.32
CA THR A 33 -14.72 14.97 6.00
C THR A 33 -15.14 15.00 7.46
N ARG A 34 -14.17 14.96 8.38
CA ARG A 34 -14.45 15.17 9.80
C ARG A 34 -14.65 16.65 10.09
N ALA A 35 -15.49 16.94 11.08
CA ALA A 35 -15.59 18.28 11.63
C ALA A 35 -14.24 18.70 12.20
N ALA A 36 -13.93 20.00 12.16
CA ALA A 36 -12.71 20.52 12.74
C ALA A 36 -12.62 20.11 14.22
N PRO A 37 -11.44 19.68 14.71
CA PRO A 37 -11.27 19.35 16.10
C PRO A 37 -11.59 20.57 16.98
N PRO A 38 -12.03 20.36 18.24
CA PRO A 38 -12.23 21.45 19.18
C PRO A 38 -10.93 22.28 19.32
N PRO A 39 -11.04 23.58 19.68
CA PRO A 39 -9.87 24.45 19.80
C PRO A 39 -8.83 23.82 20.74
N LEU A 40 -7.62 23.68 20.23
CA LEU A 40 -6.50 23.07 20.96
C LEU A 40 -6.12 23.96 22.14
N SER A 41 -5.88 23.34 23.31
CA SER A 41 -5.29 24.07 24.43
C SER A 41 -3.89 24.56 24.05
N GLU A 42 -3.44 25.65 24.67
CA GLU A 42 -2.11 26.21 24.43
C GLU A 42 -0.99 25.17 24.65
N ALA A 43 -1.10 24.36 25.70
CA ALA A 43 -0.14 23.29 25.98
C ALA A 43 -0.13 22.22 24.87
N HIS A 44 -1.30 21.81 24.37
CA HIS A 44 -1.38 20.84 23.28
C HIS A 44 -0.85 21.41 21.98
N ARG A 45 -1.12 22.69 21.71
CA ARG A 45 -0.58 23.38 20.54
C ARG A 45 0.94 23.43 20.55
N ARG A 46 1.57 23.77 21.68
CA ARG A 46 3.03 23.79 21.83
C ARG A 46 3.64 22.41 21.60
N TYR A 47 3.05 21.36 22.19
CA TYR A 47 3.48 19.98 21.91
C TYR A 47 3.44 19.65 20.41
N LEU A 48 2.36 20.01 19.72
CA LEU A 48 2.23 19.79 18.28
C LEU A 48 3.21 20.62 17.45
N GLU A 49 3.57 21.83 17.90
CA GLU A 49 4.61 22.66 17.29
C GLU A 49 6.00 22.03 17.47
N ASP A 50 6.32 21.58 18.69
CA ASP A 50 7.60 20.95 19.04
C ASP A 50 7.84 19.63 18.30
N GLU A 51 6.80 18.80 18.17
CA GLU A 51 6.84 17.55 17.37
C GLU A 51 6.85 17.82 15.86
N GLY A 52 6.63 19.06 15.43
CA GLY A 52 6.60 19.42 14.00
C GLY A 52 5.32 18.99 13.28
N ALA A 53 4.19 18.88 13.97
CA ALA A 53 2.90 18.60 13.35
C ALA A 53 2.51 19.70 12.33
N PHE A 54 2.85 20.95 12.61
CA PHE A 54 2.54 22.08 11.72
C PHE A 54 3.58 22.33 10.62
N LEU A 55 4.65 21.54 10.56
CA LEU A 55 5.72 21.68 9.57
C LEU A 55 5.18 21.70 8.14
N ILE A 56 5.62 22.69 7.37
CA ILE A 56 5.43 22.80 5.92
C ILE A 56 6.79 22.62 5.28
N LEU A 57 6.94 21.62 4.42
CA LEU A 57 8.19 21.35 3.75
C LEU A 57 8.52 22.44 2.70
N PRO A 58 9.80 22.76 2.50
CA PRO A 58 10.21 23.68 1.44
C PRO A 58 9.84 23.15 0.06
N LYS A 59 9.50 24.07 -0.87
CA LYS A 59 9.22 23.73 -2.27
C LYS A 59 10.42 23.06 -2.95
N THR A 60 11.64 23.50 -2.62
CA THR A 60 12.89 22.88 -3.10
C THR A 60 12.99 21.39 -2.76
N THR A 61 12.39 20.96 -1.65
CA THR A 61 12.28 19.55 -1.26
C THR A 61 11.10 18.88 -1.95
N THR A 62 9.90 19.46 -1.87
CA THR A 62 8.68 18.78 -2.35
C THR A 62 8.63 18.66 -3.88
N ASP A 63 9.11 19.67 -4.62
CA ASP A 63 9.15 19.66 -6.09
C ASP A 63 10.17 18.64 -6.64
N ALA A 64 11.18 18.26 -5.84
CA ALA A 64 12.13 17.20 -6.18
C ALA A 64 11.61 15.81 -5.79
N LEU A 65 10.99 15.66 -4.62
CA LEU A 65 10.60 14.35 -4.08
C LEU A 65 9.28 13.82 -4.66
N LEU A 66 8.31 14.68 -5.00
CA LEU A 66 7.02 14.24 -5.55
C LEU A 66 7.17 13.51 -6.91
N PRO A 67 7.95 14.02 -7.89
CA PRO A 67 8.19 13.30 -9.14
C PRO A 67 8.88 11.94 -8.93
N LEU A 68 9.81 11.85 -7.98
CA LEU A 68 10.48 10.59 -7.63
C LEU A 68 9.49 9.56 -7.09
N TYR A 69 8.52 9.98 -6.27
CA TYR A 69 7.46 9.10 -5.81
C TYR A 69 6.58 8.59 -6.96
N ILE A 70 6.19 9.48 -7.89
CA ILE A 70 5.37 9.12 -9.04
C ILE A 70 6.06 8.05 -9.89
N SER A 71 7.34 8.24 -10.21
CA SER A 71 8.08 7.31 -11.07
C SER A 71 8.42 5.98 -10.38
N THR A 72 8.59 5.99 -9.05
CA THR A 72 9.08 4.82 -8.31
C THR A 72 7.95 3.97 -7.74
N LEU A 73 6.93 4.59 -7.14
CA LEU A 73 5.99 3.92 -6.25
C LEU A 73 4.52 4.09 -6.62
N ASP A 74 4.11 5.18 -7.26
CA ASP A 74 2.67 5.47 -7.42
C ASP A 74 1.92 4.38 -8.20
N ASP A 75 2.56 3.73 -9.17
CA ASP A 75 1.96 2.59 -9.88
C ASP A 75 2.12 1.25 -9.13
N LEU A 76 3.24 1.06 -8.42
CA LEU A 76 3.52 -0.18 -7.68
C LEU A 76 2.66 -0.34 -6.44
N THR A 77 2.46 0.77 -5.73
CA THR A 77 1.64 0.89 -4.53
C THR A 77 0.68 2.05 -4.72
N PRO A 78 -0.45 1.85 -5.43
CA PRO A 78 -1.39 2.91 -5.78
C PRO A 78 -2.27 3.32 -4.59
N ILE A 79 -1.62 3.77 -3.52
CA ILE A 79 -2.23 4.40 -2.35
C ILE A 79 -2.83 5.74 -2.76
N THR A 80 -2.13 6.47 -3.62
CA THR A 80 -2.45 7.85 -4.05
C THR A 80 -2.80 7.93 -5.53
N HIS A 81 -3.03 9.15 -6.04
CA HIS A 81 -2.95 9.46 -7.46
C HIS A 81 -1.89 10.54 -7.63
N GLY A 82 -0.64 10.12 -7.83
CA GLY A 82 0.52 11.00 -7.68
C GLY A 82 0.49 12.23 -8.61
N THR A 83 0.02 12.08 -9.85
CA THR A 83 -0.14 13.19 -10.81
C THR A 83 -1.18 14.22 -10.35
N SER A 84 -2.27 13.77 -9.74
CA SER A 84 -3.29 14.64 -9.14
C SER A 84 -2.73 15.39 -7.94
N ILE A 85 -1.99 14.71 -7.06
CA ILE A 85 -1.36 15.33 -5.88
C ILE A 85 -0.32 16.36 -6.30
N PHE A 86 0.52 16.05 -7.29
CA PHE A 86 1.51 16.98 -7.81
C PHE A 86 0.84 18.26 -8.34
N ARG A 87 -0.22 18.12 -9.15
CA ARG A 87 -1.01 19.26 -9.63
C ARG A 87 -1.62 20.07 -8.47
N SER A 88 -2.24 19.40 -7.50
CA SER A 88 -2.81 20.07 -6.32
C SER A 88 -1.73 20.76 -5.48
N HIS A 89 -0.53 20.18 -5.36
CA HIS A 89 0.60 20.76 -4.64
C HIS A 89 1.08 22.03 -5.32
N SER A 90 1.25 22.02 -6.66
CA SER A 90 1.61 23.22 -7.42
C SER A 90 0.60 24.36 -7.26
N ASN A 91 -0.67 24.03 -7.02
CA ASN A 91 -1.74 24.98 -6.74
C ASN A 91 -1.92 25.33 -5.24
N ASN A 92 -1.07 24.82 -4.35
CA ASN A 92 -1.17 24.95 -2.88
C ASN A 92 -2.50 24.40 -2.28
N GLN A 93 -3.06 23.37 -2.92
CA GLN A 93 -4.32 22.71 -2.54
C GLN A 93 -4.11 21.30 -1.98
N ALA A 94 -2.91 20.73 -2.08
CA ALA A 94 -2.62 19.41 -1.54
C ALA A 94 -2.56 19.44 0.00
N SER A 95 -2.99 18.35 0.65
CA SER A 95 -2.75 18.17 2.08
C SER A 95 -1.25 18.16 2.35
N ARG A 96 -0.80 19.06 3.25
CA ARG A 96 0.60 19.10 3.70
C ARG A 96 1.02 17.78 4.36
N TYR A 97 0.10 17.10 5.03
CA TYR A 97 0.39 15.83 5.70
C TYR A 97 0.57 14.71 4.68
N LEU A 98 -0.25 14.69 3.62
CA LEU A 98 -0.07 13.74 2.53
C LEU A 98 1.25 13.95 1.79
N VAL A 99 1.61 15.20 1.48
CA VAL A 99 2.89 15.54 0.85
C VAL A 99 4.06 15.11 1.73
N ARG A 100 3.99 15.35 3.04
CA ARG A 100 5.00 14.87 4.00
C ARG A 100 5.09 13.35 4.06
N ALA A 101 3.96 12.65 4.05
CA ALA A 101 3.95 11.19 4.05
C ALA A 101 4.56 10.60 2.78
N ILE A 102 4.35 11.23 1.61
CA ILE A 102 5.05 10.86 0.37
C ILE A 102 6.56 11.08 0.52
N CYS A 103 6.96 12.24 1.05
CA CYS A 103 8.38 12.56 1.27
C CYS A 103 9.06 11.57 2.24
N LEU A 104 8.34 11.13 3.28
CA LEU A 104 8.80 10.13 4.26
C LEU A 104 9.18 8.80 3.60
N VAL A 105 8.42 8.36 2.59
CA VAL A 105 8.68 7.07 1.92
C VAL A 105 9.85 7.21 0.94
N ILE A 106 9.86 8.29 0.16
CA ILE A 106 10.83 8.45 -0.94
C ILE A 106 12.21 8.94 -0.47
N CYS A 107 12.33 9.53 0.74
CA CYS A 107 13.61 10.03 1.26
C CYS A 107 14.67 8.93 1.45
N LYS A 108 14.27 7.65 1.42
CA LYS A 108 15.17 6.49 1.47
C LYS A 108 15.91 6.21 0.16
N THR A 109 15.51 6.87 -0.94
CA THR A 109 16.14 6.70 -2.25
C THR A 109 17.40 7.55 -2.37
N ALA A 110 18.42 7.03 -3.07
CA ALA A 110 19.68 7.75 -3.25
C ALA A 110 19.48 9.11 -3.95
N HIS A 111 18.53 9.17 -4.90
CA HIS A 111 18.19 10.40 -5.63
C HIS A 111 17.53 11.48 -4.77
N ALA A 112 16.96 11.15 -3.61
CA ALA A 112 16.33 12.13 -2.73
C ALA A 112 17.33 12.89 -1.85
N ILE A 113 18.51 12.31 -1.56
CA ILE A 113 19.52 12.81 -0.61
C ILE A 113 19.85 14.31 -0.80
N PRO A 114 20.07 14.82 -2.03
CA PRO A 114 20.44 16.24 -2.23
C PRO A 114 19.34 17.24 -1.87
N PHE A 115 18.12 16.79 -1.60
CA PHE A 115 16.94 17.63 -1.42
C PHE A 115 16.32 17.55 -0.02
N LEU A 116 16.92 16.79 0.91
CA LEU A 116 16.36 16.52 2.24
C LEU A 116 16.55 17.70 3.21
N ARG A 117 15.69 18.72 3.10
CA ARG A 117 15.66 19.89 3.99
C ARG A 117 14.28 20.04 4.61
N LEU A 118 14.24 20.49 5.87
CA LEU A 118 12.97 20.78 6.57
C LEU A 118 12.60 22.27 6.52
N THR A 119 13.57 23.15 6.29
CA THR A 119 13.38 24.61 6.19
C THR A 119 14.26 25.17 5.08
N ASP A 120 13.86 26.32 4.54
CA ASP A 120 14.65 27.07 3.55
C ASP A 120 14.79 28.54 3.99
N PRO A 121 16.00 29.00 4.36
CA PRO A 121 17.26 28.24 4.42
C PRO A 121 17.28 27.22 5.59
N GLY A 122 18.05 26.14 5.44
CA GLY A 122 18.21 25.09 6.46
C GLY A 122 19.25 24.05 6.04
N PRO A 123 19.82 23.23 6.94
CA PRO A 123 20.83 22.23 6.58
C PRO A 123 20.22 21.07 5.76
N LEU A 124 21.07 20.40 4.97
CA LEU A 124 20.76 19.07 4.45
C LEU A 124 20.80 18.07 5.60
N LEU A 125 19.82 17.18 5.63
CA LEU A 125 19.72 16.12 6.62
C LEU A 125 20.05 14.76 6.00
N GLU A 126 20.58 13.86 6.82
CA GLU A 126 20.66 12.46 6.45
C GLU A 126 19.24 11.85 6.34
N PRO A 127 19.02 10.85 5.46
CA PRO A 127 17.72 10.23 5.25
C PRO A 127 17.00 9.78 6.53
N LEU A 128 17.74 9.21 7.48
CA LEU A 128 17.18 8.71 8.73
C LEU A 128 16.69 9.84 9.65
N ASP A 129 17.45 10.93 9.74
CA ASP A 129 17.09 12.10 10.54
C ASP A 129 15.88 12.83 9.94
N PHE A 130 15.88 12.97 8.61
CA PHE A 130 14.76 13.55 7.87
C PHE A 130 13.48 12.71 8.08
N ALA A 131 13.56 11.39 7.91
CA ALA A 131 12.44 10.48 8.09
C ALA A 131 11.91 10.50 9.54
N SER A 132 12.80 10.48 10.53
CA SER A 132 12.43 10.48 11.94
C SER A 132 11.64 11.74 12.34
N LYS A 133 12.10 12.91 11.89
CA LYS A 133 11.41 14.19 12.13
C LYS A 133 10.06 14.28 11.40
N LEU A 134 10.00 13.80 10.16
CA LEU A 134 8.74 13.76 9.42
C LEU A 134 7.72 12.84 10.08
N LEU A 135 8.15 11.65 10.49
CA LEU A 135 7.30 10.64 11.11
C LEU A 135 6.76 11.12 12.46
N ALA A 136 7.59 11.72 13.32
CA ALA A 136 7.17 12.27 14.61
C ALA A 136 6.04 13.28 14.46
N GLY A 137 6.21 14.29 13.59
CA GLY A 137 5.17 15.29 13.38
C GLY A 137 3.93 14.75 12.64
N LEU A 138 4.07 13.75 11.77
CA LEU A 138 2.92 13.07 11.15
C LEU A 138 2.13 12.29 12.20
N ASP A 139 2.81 11.53 13.07
CA ASP A 139 2.20 10.77 14.15
C ASP A 139 1.43 11.68 15.11
N ALA A 140 2.04 12.80 15.51
CA ALA A 140 1.38 13.83 16.33
C ALA A 140 0.15 14.44 15.63
N ALA A 141 0.26 14.77 14.34
CA ALA A 141 -0.85 15.34 13.56
C ALA A 141 -2.03 14.38 13.39
N ILE A 142 -1.76 13.08 13.17
CA ILE A 142 -2.79 12.06 13.03
C ILE A 142 -3.49 11.80 14.36
N LYS A 143 -2.73 11.73 15.47
CA LYS A 143 -3.29 11.57 16.83
C LYS A 143 -4.16 12.74 17.26
N ALA A 144 -3.82 13.96 16.83
CA ALA A 144 -4.63 15.15 17.06
C ALA A 144 -5.75 15.37 16.02
N ASP A 145 -5.96 14.41 15.10
CA ASP A 145 -6.99 14.42 14.06
C ASP A 145 -6.97 15.70 13.18
N LEU A 146 -5.76 16.17 12.84
CA LEU A 146 -5.57 17.41 12.10
C LEU A 146 -5.81 17.30 10.59
N GLU A 147 -5.90 16.08 10.04
CA GLU A 147 -6.29 15.83 8.65
C GLU A 147 -7.81 15.61 8.57
N PRO A 148 -8.57 16.56 7.99
CA PRO A 148 -10.03 16.46 7.97
C PRO A 148 -10.55 15.44 6.95
N ASP A 149 -9.84 15.22 5.83
CA ASP A 149 -10.27 14.28 4.80
C ASP A 149 -9.85 12.85 5.17
N ARG A 150 -10.82 12.00 5.50
CA ARG A 150 -10.53 10.64 5.99
C ARG A 150 -9.91 9.75 4.93
N VAL A 151 -10.21 9.95 3.64
CA VAL A 151 -9.54 9.20 2.57
C VAL A 151 -8.05 9.54 2.55
N THR A 152 -7.72 10.83 2.67
CA THR A 152 -6.35 11.33 2.79
C THR A 152 -5.67 10.84 4.07
N LYS A 153 -6.39 10.78 5.19
CA LYS A 153 -5.90 10.18 6.44
C LYS A 153 -5.53 8.70 6.26
N ILE A 154 -6.38 7.91 5.60
CA ILE A 154 -6.09 6.50 5.28
C ILE A 154 -4.82 6.39 4.42
N GLN A 155 -4.67 7.26 3.41
CA GLN A 155 -3.47 7.29 2.57
C GLN A 155 -2.20 7.65 3.35
N ILE A 156 -2.28 8.63 4.26
CA ILE A 156 -1.16 9.01 5.13
C ILE A 156 -0.74 7.83 6.01
N LEU A 157 -1.69 7.17 6.67
CA LEU A 157 -1.43 5.98 7.49
C LEU A 157 -0.81 4.84 6.66
N ALA A 158 -1.32 4.60 5.46
CA ALA A 158 -0.79 3.60 4.55
C ALA A 158 0.65 3.91 4.09
N LEU A 159 0.97 5.18 3.85
CA LEU A 159 2.34 5.62 3.53
C LEU A 159 3.27 5.53 4.74
N MET A 160 2.80 5.91 5.93
CA MET A 160 3.55 5.76 7.19
C MET A 160 3.88 4.29 7.48
N HIS A 161 2.98 3.35 7.14
CA HIS A 161 3.25 1.92 7.23
C HIS A 161 4.48 1.48 6.41
N LEU A 162 4.76 2.12 5.26
CA LEU A 162 5.92 1.79 4.44
C LEU A 162 7.26 2.18 5.10
N HIS A 163 7.21 2.97 6.18
CA HIS A 163 8.36 3.28 7.01
C HIS A 163 8.46 2.34 8.21
N ASN A 164 9.42 1.42 8.17
CA ASN A 164 9.66 0.40 9.21
C ASN A 164 11.07 0.49 9.83
N ASP A 165 11.76 1.64 9.69
CA ASP A 165 13.13 1.81 10.17
C ASP A 165 13.18 2.01 11.71
N GLY A 166 14.34 1.69 12.29
CA GLY A 166 14.64 1.92 13.70
C GLY A 166 14.06 0.88 14.67
N LEU A 167 14.38 1.07 15.96
CA LEU A 167 13.87 0.24 17.06
C LEU A 167 12.34 0.36 17.13
N ALA A 168 11.64 -0.79 17.22
CA ALA A 168 10.18 -0.89 17.14
C ALA A 168 9.55 -0.32 15.84
N GLY A 169 10.34 -0.13 14.76
CA GLY A 169 9.83 0.32 13.46
C GLY A 169 8.78 -0.62 12.88
N VAL A 170 8.96 -1.94 13.08
CA VAL A 170 8.02 -2.98 12.66
C VAL A 170 6.67 -2.86 13.40
N ASP A 171 6.69 -2.68 14.72
CA ASP A 171 5.48 -2.56 15.53
C ASP A 171 4.69 -1.28 15.17
N ARG A 172 5.39 -0.16 15.00
CA ARG A 172 4.78 1.11 14.55
C ARG A 172 4.17 0.98 13.16
N SER A 173 4.93 0.42 12.22
CA SER A 173 4.45 0.16 10.86
C SER A 173 3.19 -0.71 10.85
N SER A 174 3.15 -1.79 11.64
CA SER A 174 1.96 -2.63 11.79
C SER A 174 0.78 -1.85 12.39
N SER A 175 1.04 -1.01 13.40
CA SER A 175 0.00 -0.17 14.01
C SER A 175 -0.63 0.80 13.01
N TYR A 176 0.18 1.46 12.17
CA TYR A 176 -0.32 2.37 11.14
C TYR A 176 -1.18 1.65 10.10
N LEU A 177 -0.78 0.44 9.66
CA LEU A 177 -1.58 -0.35 8.74
C LEU A 177 -2.92 -0.76 9.36
N SER A 178 -2.94 -1.23 10.60
CA SER A 178 -4.18 -1.57 11.30
C SER A 178 -5.11 -0.37 11.41
N GLN A 179 -4.58 0.81 11.75
CA GLN A 179 -5.35 2.05 11.80
C GLN A 179 -5.90 2.43 10.41
N ALA A 180 -5.09 2.32 9.35
CA ALA A 180 -5.54 2.60 7.97
C ALA A 180 -6.70 1.68 7.56
N ILE A 181 -6.59 0.39 7.86
CA ILE A 181 -7.61 -0.62 7.59
C ILE A 181 -8.89 -0.30 8.39
N CYS A 182 -8.79 -0.02 9.69
CA CYS A 182 -9.95 0.34 10.52
C CYS A 182 -10.64 1.63 10.04
N GLU A 183 -9.89 2.67 9.67
CA GLU A 183 -10.45 3.90 9.11
C GLU A 183 -11.12 3.64 7.74
N ALA A 184 -10.55 2.77 6.90
CA ALA A 184 -11.13 2.36 5.63
C ALA A 184 -12.43 1.54 5.78
N TRP A 185 -12.44 0.58 6.72
CA TRP A 185 -13.63 -0.18 7.09
C TRP A 185 -14.75 0.74 7.55
N SER A 186 -14.44 1.61 8.52
CA SER A 186 -15.42 2.52 9.09
C SER A 186 -15.88 3.60 8.10
N LEU A 187 -15.13 3.89 7.04
CA LEU A 187 -15.55 4.74 5.91
C LEU A 187 -16.29 3.96 4.81
N GLY A 188 -16.36 2.63 4.89
CA GLY A 188 -17.11 1.81 3.95
C GLY A 188 -16.50 1.74 2.54
N ILE A 189 -15.22 2.09 2.35
CA ILE A 189 -14.60 2.13 1.01
C ILE A 189 -14.44 0.75 0.35
N HIS A 190 -14.57 -0.31 1.15
CA HIS A 190 -14.60 -1.71 0.71
C HIS A 190 -15.94 -2.13 0.10
N LEU A 191 -16.97 -1.29 0.21
CA LEU A 191 -18.30 -1.54 -0.35
C LEU A 191 -18.50 -0.78 -1.65
N LYS A 192 -19.36 -1.31 -2.53
CA LYS A 192 -19.83 -0.56 -3.70
C LYS A 192 -20.61 0.67 -3.23
N ILE A 193 -20.07 1.85 -3.53
CA ILE A 193 -20.72 3.16 -3.36
C ILE A 193 -21.02 3.71 -4.76
N PRO A 194 -22.25 3.54 -5.28
CA PRO A 194 -22.60 4.01 -6.61
C PRO A 194 -22.47 5.52 -6.74
N ALA A 195 -22.03 5.98 -7.91
CA ALA A 195 -21.82 7.41 -8.23
C ALA A 195 -20.87 8.15 -7.27
N ASN A 196 -19.98 7.44 -6.55
CA ASN A 196 -18.92 8.08 -5.79
C ASN A 196 -17.88 8.71 -6.75
N PRO A 197 -17.63 10.04 -6.69
CA PRO A 197 -16.61 10.68 -7.50
C PRO A 197 -15.19 10.15 -7.20
N ASP A 198 -14.95 9.62 -6.00
CA ASP A 198 -13.67 9.04 -5.60
C ASP A 198 -13.60 7.52 -5.82
N LYS A 199 -14.54 6.91 -6.57
CA LYS A 199 -14.66 5.45 -6.71
C LYS A 199 -13.31 4.78 -6.99
N GLU A 200 -12.64 5.18 -8.06
CA GLU A 200 -11.36 4.59 -8.47
C GLU A 200 -10.28 4.74 -7.39
N ARG A 201 -10.17 5.93 -6.79
CA ARG A 201 -9.24 6.22 -5.69
C ARG A 201 -9.47 5.29 -4.49
N CYS A 202 -10.73 5.11 -4.11
CA CYS A 202 -11.11 4.26 -2.98
C CYS A 202 -10.86 2.78 -3.28
N GLU A 203 -11.15 2.31 -4.49
CA GLU A 203 -10.95 0.92 -4.90
C GLU A 203 -9.46 0.56 -4.92
N TYR A 204 -8.60 1.38 -5.53
CA TYR A 204 -7.15 1.16 -5.51
C TYR A 204 -6.55 1.25 -4.11
N LEU A 205 -7.03 2.20 -3.29
CA LEU A 205 -6.59 2.33 -1.91
C LEU A 205 -6.94 1.08 -1.09
N TRP A 206 -8.17 0.57 -1.22
CA TRP A 206 -8.60 -0.64 -0.53
C TRP A 206 -7.75 -1.85 -0.92
N TRP A 207 -7.56 -2.08 -2.22
CA TRP A 207 -6.78 -3.21 -2.70
C TRP A 207 -5.28 -3.07 -2.35
N SER A 208 -4.75 -1.85 -2.27
CA SER A 208 -3.40 -1.60 -1.74
C SER A 208 -3.29 -1.99 -0.26
N LEU A 209 -4.25 -1.58 0.59
CA LEU A 209 -4.29 -1.97 2.00
C LEU A 209 -4.38 -3.49 2.17
N ARG A 210 -5.20 -4.15 1.35
CA ARG A 210 -5.31 -5.62 1.33
C ARG A 210 -3.97 -6.27 0.97
N ASN A 211 -3.25 -5.75 -0.02
CA ASN A 211 -1.93 -6.26 -0.38
C ASN A 211 -0.91 -6.07 0.75
N PHE A 212 -0.92 -4.92 1.43
CA PHE A 212 -0.09 -4.71 2.62
C PHE A 212 -0.44 -5.65 3.77
N ASP A 213 -1.72 -5.93 4.02
CA ASP A 213 -2.16 -6.90 5.02
C ASP A 213 -1.62 -8.31 4.72
N ARG A 214 -1.59 -8.71 3.43
CA ARG A 214 -1.00 -10.00 3.02
C ARG A 214 0.52 -10.05 3.17
N LEU A 215 1.21 -8.96 2.90
CA LEU A 215 2.66 -8.84 3.03
C LEU A 215 3.13 -8.73 4.50
N GLY A 216 2.38 -8.02 5.34
CA GLY A 216 2.77 -7.69 6.70
C GLY A 216 3.02 -8.94 7.55
N LYS A 217 2.09 -9.89 7.56
CA LYS A 217 2.17 -11.08 8.42
C LYS A 217 3.49 -11.88 8.31
N PRO A 218 3.94 -12.31 7.12
CA PRO A 218 5.17 -13.09 6.99
C PRO A 218 6.47 -12.29 7.15
N ILE A 219 6.47 -11.00 6.80
CA ILE A 219 7.68 -10.17 6.80
C ILE A 219 7.92 -9.56 8.18
N MET A 220 6.84 -9.14 8.84
CA MET A 220 6.88 -8.37 10.08
C MET A 220 6.61 -9.21 11.32
N ALA A 221 6.26 -10.50 11.16
CA ALA A 221 5.82 -11.40 12.22
C ALA A 221 4.65 -10.82 13.06
N ALA A 222 3.93 -9.84 12.52
CA ALA A 222 2.94 -9.05 13.23
C ALA A 222 1.52 -9.39 12.75
N ALA A 223 0.64 -9.68 13.73
CA ALA A 223 -0.81 -9.78 13.65
C ALA A 223 -1.44 -10.85 12.70
N PRO A 224 -2.70 -11.28 12.99
CA PRO A 224 -3.51 -11.98 12.01
C PRO A 224 -3.82 -11.05 10.82
N PHE A 225 -4.21 -11.64 9.68
CA PHE A 225 -4.77 -10.85 8.59
C PHE A 225 -6.01 -10.11 9.07
N PHE A 226 -6.04 -8.80 8.87
CA PHE A 226 -7.17 -7.95 9.26
C PHE A 226 -8.32 -8.01 8.24
N ILE A 227 -7.99 -8.19 6.96
CA ILE A 227 -8.98 -8.18 5.89
C ILE A 227 -9.36 -9.61 5.54
N ASP A 228 -10.63 -9.97 5.75
CA ASP A 228 -11.25 -11.12 5.09
C ASP A 228 -11.82 -10.66 3.74
N ASP A 229 -11.43 -11.33 2.66
CA ASP A 229 -11.91 -11.02 1.32
C ASP A 229 -13.44 -11.27 1.20
N ALA A 230 -14.03 -12.11 2.07
CA ALA A 230 -15.46 -12.39 2.10
C ALA A 230 -16.32 -11.17 2.51
N ASP A 231 -15.73 -10.23 3.25
CA ASP A 231 -16.42 -9.02 3.71
C ASP A 231 -16.27 -7.84 2.71
N VAL A 232 -15.61 -8.05 1.57
CA VAL A 232 -15.35 -7.01 0.55
C VAL A 232 -16.46 -7.00 -0.50
N GLY A 233 -17.08 -5.84 -0.70
CA GLY A 233 -18.17 -5.65 -1.67
C GLY A 233 -17.75 -5.11 -3.05
N ILE A 234 -16.56 -4.52 -3.16
CA ILE A 234 -16.01 -4.01 -4.44
C ILE A 234 -15.38 -5.12 -5.28
N GLU A 235 -15.36 -4.91 -6.60
CA GLU A 235 -14.73 -5.85 -7.52
C GLU A 235 -13.20 -5.72 -7.49
N ARG A 236 -12.52 -6.81 -7.80
CA ARG A 236 -11.07 -6.81 -8.00
C ARG A 236 -10.73 -5.99 -9.24
N ILE A 237 -9.61 -5.28 -9.18
CA ILE A 237 -9.10 -4.54 -10.33
C ILE A 237 -8.70 -5.55 -11.41
N VAL A 238 -9.31 -5.43 -12.59
CA VAL A 238 -9.02 -6.25 -13.76
C VAL A 238 -7.89 -5.60 -14.56
N PRO A 239 -6.91 -6.36 -15.05
CA PRO A 239 -5.83 -5.81 -15.85
C PRO A 239 -6.36 -5.23 -17.17
N ASP A 240 -5.95 -4.00 -17.47
CA ASP A 240 -6.19 -3.35 -18.76
C ASP A 240 -4.84 -3.18 -19.47
N LYS A 241 -4.76 -3.64 -20.72
CA LYS A 241 -3.55 -3.62 -21.54
C LYS A 241 -2.97 -2.21 -21.70
N GLN A 242 -3.81 -1.17 -21.64
CA GLN A 242 -3.37 0.22 -21.79
C GLN A 242 -3.02 0.89 -20.45
N ASN A 243 -3.26 0.21 -19.32
CA ASN A 243 -3.09 0.78 -17.99
C ASN A 243 -2.12 -0.08 -17.17
N CYS A 244 -0.86 0.37 -17.07
CA CYS A 244 0.18 -0.31 -16.30
C CYS A 244 -0.21 -0.50 -14.82
N ARG A 245 -0.85 0.51 -14.21
CA ARG A 245 -1.29 0.50 -12.82
C ARG A 245 -2.28 -0.62 -12.52
N SER A 246 -3.26 -0.85 -13.40
CA SER A 246 -4.24 -1.92 -13.21
C SER A 246 -3.62 -3.30 -13.40
N GLN A 247 -2.66 -3.43 -14.32
CA GLN A 247 -1.90 -4.66 -14.52
C GLN A 247 -1.03 -5.01 -13.30
N ILE A 248 -0.28 -4.05 -12.77
CA ILE A 248 0.54 -4.24 -11.56
C ILE A 248 -0.36 -4.61 -10.37
N MET A 249 -1.49 -3.91 -10.19
CA MET A 249 -2.45 -4.24 -9.13
C MET A 249 -3.02 -5.65 -9.27
N ALA A 250 -3.37 -6.09 -10.48
CA ALA A 250 -3.87 -7.44 -10.72
C ALA A 250 -2.84 -8.51 -10.33
N VAL A 251 -1.56 -8.32 -10.69
CA VAL A 251 -0.47 -9.20 -10.26
C VAL A 251 -0.32 -9.19 -8.74
N ALA A 252 -0.30 -8.02 -8.11
CA ALA A 252 -0.19 -7.88 -6.66
C ALA A 252 -1.33 -8.58 -5.91
N LEU A 253 -2.57 -8.50 -6.41
CA LEU A 253 -3.72 -9.22 -5.85
C LEU A 253 -3.52 -10.74 -5.92
N GLY A 254 -3.08 -11.25 -7.07
CA GLY A 254 -2.76 -12.67 -7.25
C GLY A 254 -1.63 -13.15 -6.34
N LEU A 255 -0.58 -12.34 -6.16
CA LEU A 255 0.50 -12.63 -5.21
C LEU A 255 0.01 -12.61 -3.76
N GLY A 256 -0.92 -11.71 -3.41
CA GLY A 256 -1.56 -11.71 -2.09
C GLY A 256 -2.41 -12.96 -1.83
N ASP A 257 -3.05 -13.52 -2.86
CA ASP A 257 -3.75 -14.81 -2.76
C ASP A 257 -2.78 -15.96 -2.54
N LEU A 258 -1.67 -15.99 -3.30
CA LEU A 258 -0.59 -16.96 -3.08
C LEU A 258 -0.01 -16.86 -1.67
N MET A 259 0.13 -15.65 -1.13
CA MET A 259 0.60 -15.44 0.24
C MET A 259 -0.39 -16.01 1.27
N THR A 260 -1.69 -15.89 1.02
CA THR A 260 -2.72 -16.49 1.87
C THR A 260 -2.62 -18.02 1.86
N ILE A 261 -2.37 -18.62 0.70
CA ILE A 261 -2.16 -20.06 0.54
C ILE A 261 -0.88 -20.49 1.26
N ALA A 262 0.23 -19.80 1.01
CA ALA A 262 1.55 -20.10 1.57
C ALA A 262 1.56 -20.05 3.10
N THR A 263 0.83 -19.10 3.69
CA THR A 263 0.80 -18.91 5.15
C THR A 263 -0.24 -19.77 5.86
N LYS A 264 -1.04 -20.57 5.14
CA LYS A 264 -2.11 -21.40 5.72
C LYS A 264 -1.60 -22.40 6.76
N ALA A 265 -0.43 -23.00 6.54
CA ALA A 265 0.18 -23.96 7.46
C ALA A 265 0.69 -23.33 8.78
N TYR A 266 0.83 -22.01 8.83
CA TYR A 266 1.33 -21.26 10.00
C TYR A 266 0.20 -20.70 10.88
N LYS A 267 -1.07 -20.86 10.47
CA LYS A 267 -2.21 -20.43 11.29
C LYS A 267 -2.34 -21.35 12.50
N ALA A 268 -2.61 -20.79 13.69
CA ALA A 268 -2.68 -21.55 14.94
C ALA A 268 -3.69 -22.71 14.91
N GLY A 269 -4.83 -22.53 14.24
CA GLY A 269 -5.84 -23.58 14.05
C GLY A 269 -5.60 -24.51 12.86
N SER A 270 -4.45 -24.43 12.19
CA SER A 270 -4.18 -25.21 10.98
C SER A 270 -4.02 -26.69 11.30
N ARG A 271 -4.88 -27.51 10.68
CA ARG A 271 -4.77 -28.97 10.66
C ARG A 271 -4.11 -29.49 9.37
N ALA A 272 -3.60 -28.59 8.53
CA ALA A 272 -2.96 -28.98 7.28
C ALA A 272 -1.74 -29.84 7.57
N ALA A 273 -1.59 -30.94 6.81
CA ALA A 273 -0.37 -31.71 6.84
C ALA A 273 0.82 -30.79 6.48
N VAL A 274 1.95 -30.98 7.16
CA VAL A 274 3.18 -30.25 6.85
C VAL A 274 3.50 -30.45 5.37
N ASP A 275 3.84 -29.36 4.68
CA ASP A 275 4.21 -29.38 3.27
C ASP A 275 3.14 -29.94 2.32
N SER A 276 1.85 -29.89 2.70
CA SER A 276 0.74 -30.37 1.86
C SER A 276 0.56 -29.62 0.54
N CYS A 277 1.27 -28.51 0.32
CA CYS A 277 1.24 -27.75 -0.92
C CYS A 277 2.26 -28.33 -1.92
N ALA A 278 1.91 -29.46 -2.52
CA ALA A 278 2.69 -30.06 -3.61
C ALA A 278 2.67 -29.14 -4.85
N ASP A 279 1.48 -28.73 -5.28
CA ASP A 279 1.28 -27.86 -6.44
C ASP A 279 1.13 -26.40 -5.99
N PHE A 280 2.26 -25.67 -5.95
CA PHE A 280 2.24 -24.22 -5.77
C PHE A 280 2.29 -23.55 -7.15
N PRO A 281 1.38 -22.61 -7.46
CA PRO A 281 1.36 -21.96 -8.76
C PRO A 281 2.71 -21.31 -9.10
N LYS A 282 3.14 -21.51 -10.35
CA LYS A 282 4.30 -20.80 -10.89
C LYS A 282 3.99 -19.32 -11.17
N LEU A 283 5.03 -18.48 -11.23
CA LEU A 283 4.89 -17.04 -11.48
C LEU A 283 4.18 -16.76 -12.82
N GLU A 284 4.45 -17.57 -13.85
CA GLU A 284 3.87 -17.39 -15.19
C GLU A 284 2.34 -17.50 -15.18
N HIS A 285 1.76 -18.26 -14.23
CA HIS A 285 0.31 -18.33 -14.08
C HIS A 285 -0.27 -17.07 -13.42
N VAL A 286 0.47 -16.41 -12.53
CA VAL A 286 0.04 -15.18 -11.86
C VAL A 286 0.05 -14.01 -12.83
N VAL A 287 1.04 -13.98 -13.72
CA VAL A 287 1.25 -12.86 -14.66
C VAL A 287 0.70 -13.12 -16.06
N ARG A 288 0.01 -14.25 -16.29
CA ARG A 288 -0.46 -14.70 -17.61
C ARG A 288 -1.25 -13.63 -18.38
N ASP A 289 -2.04 -12.85 -17.67
CA ASP A 289 -3.02 -11.93 -18.26
C ASP A 289 -2.47 -10.48 -18.35
N VAL A 290 -1.17 -10.27 -18.12
CA VAL A 290 -0.50 -8.95 -18.15
C VAL A 290 0.81 -8.98 -18.97
N ASP A 291 1.27 -7.81 -19.42
CA ASP A 291 2.60 -7.65 -20.03
C ASP A 291 3.66 -7.43 -18.94
N PHE A 292 4.03 -8.51 -18.25
CA PHE A 292 4.97 -8.44 -17.13
C PHE A 292 6.36 -7.92 -17.55
N GLU A 293 6.84 -8.28 -18.73
CA GLU A 293 8.12 -7.81 -19.27
C GLU A 293 8.12 -6.32 -19.62
N GLY A 294 6.93 -5.76 -19.91
CA GLY A 294 6.75 -4.33 -20.15
C GLY A 294 6.82 -3.46 -18.89
N PHE A 295 6.75 -4.03 -17.69
CA PHE A 295 6.79 -3.26 -16.44
C PHE A 295 8.16 -2.63 -16.20
N HIS A 296 8.21 -1.55 -15.42
CA HIS A 296 9.49 -0.97 -14.98
C HIS A 296 10.32 -2.02 -14.23
N ARG A 297 11.64 -2.04 -14.48
CA ARG A 297 12.58 -3.03 -13.92
C ARG A 297 12.42 -3.21 -12.40
N ALA A 298 12.37 -2.11 -11.65
CA ALA A 298 12.20 -2.15 -10.19
C ALA A 298 10.88 -2.79 -9.74
N HIS A 299 9.80 -2.61 -10.52
CA HIS A 299 8.50 -3.21 -10.21
C HIS A 299 8.52 -4.72 -10.45
N ARG A 300 9.14 -5.17 -11.55
CA ARG A 300 9.32 -6.61 -11.82
C ARG A 300 10.10 -7.30 -10.73
N VAL A 301 11.26 -6.74 -10.36
CA VAL A 301 12.13 -7.28 -9.30
C VAL A 301 11.36 -7.38 -7.98
N TYR A 302 10.58 -6.37 -7.62
CA TYR A 302 9.76 -6.39 -6.40
C TYR A 302 8.68 -7.48 -6.44
N LEU A 303 7.93 -7.60 -7.53
CA LEU A 303 6.84 -8.57 -7.68
C LEU A 303 7.38 -10.02 -7.76
N GLU A 304 8.49 -10.25 -8.47
CA GLU A 304 9.18 -11.55 -8.51
C GLU A 304 9.72 -11.93 -7.13
N THR A 305 10.27 -10.96 -6.39
CA THR A 305 10.71 -11.19 -5.00
C THR A 305 9.54 -11.57 -4.09
N TRP A 306 8.40 -10.88 -4.20
CA TRP A 306 7.19 -11.25 -3.46
C TRP A 306 6.74 -12.68 -3.78
N TYR A 307 6.72 -13.06 -5.07
CA TYR A 307 6.41 -14.44 -5.48
C TYR A 307 7.33 -15.46 -4.78
N HIS A 308 8.64 -15.23 -4.82
CA HIS A 308 9.60 -16.15 -4.22
C HIS A 308 9.49 -16.21 -2.69
N VAL A 309 9.15 -15.11 -2.02
CA VAL A 309 8.84 -15.13 -0.58
C VAL A 309 7.63 -16.03 -0.30
N ALA A 310 6.54 -15.90 -1.07
CA ALA A 310 5.37 -16.78 -0.91
C ALA A 310 5.72 -18.25 -1.21
N ALA A 311 6.50 -18.51 -2.26
CA ALA A 311 6.94 -19.86 -2.63
C ALA A 311 7.80 -20.50 -1.53
N MET A 312 8.72 -19.75 -0.92
CA MET A 312 9.52 -20.23 0.21
C MET A 312 8.65 -20.51 1.44
N LEU A 313 7.74 -19.59 1.79
CA LEU A 313 6.85 -19.76 2.95
C LEU A 313 5.93 -20.97 2.82
N SER A 314 5.51 -21.33 1.60
CA SER A 314 4.73 -22.55 1.36
C SER A 314 5.47 -23.86 1.70
N CYS A 315 6.75 -23.80 2.09
CA CYS A 315 7.62 -24.92 2.43
C CYS A 315 8.09 -24.78 3.90
N ARG A 316 7.56 -25.60 4.81
CA ARG A 316 7.81 -25.47 6.27
C ARG A 316 9.01 -26.30 6.74
N TYR A 317 9.03 -27.61 6.50
CA TYR A 317 10.06 -28.52 7.04
C TYR A 317 10.80 -29.34 5.98
N SER A 318 10.43 -29.14 4.72
CA SER A 318 10.85 -29.95 3.58
C SER A 318 12.31 -30.42 3.62
N GLY A 319 12.48 -31.74 3.70
CA GLY A 319 13.77 -32.41 3.66
C GLY A 319 14.36 -32.46 2.25
N PRO A 320 15.69 -32.67 2.11
CA PRO A 320 16.35 -32.76 0.81
C PRO A 320 15.67 -33.76 -0.14
N GLY A 321 15.57 -33.40 -1.43
CA GLY A 321 14.98 -34.24 -2.48
C GLY A 321 13.45 -34.16 -2.60
N THR A 322 12.76 -33.46 -1.70
CA THR A 322 11.31 -33.18 -1.84
C THR A 322 11.04 -32.03 -2.81
N ILE A 323 9.84 -32.00 -3.42
CA ILE A 323 9.40 -30.92 -4.32
C ILE A 323 9.45 -29.55 -3.61
N GLN A 324 9.03 -29.53 -2.35
CA GLN A 324 9.00 -28.34 -1.51
C GLN A 324 10.41 -27.86 -1.15
N TYR A 325 11.36 -28.78 -0.93
CA TYR A 325 12.77 -28.41 -0.74
C TYR A 325 13.33 -27.75 -2.01
N SER A 326 13.10 -28.36 -3.17
CA SER A 326 13.53 -27.80 -4.46
C SER A 326 12.90 -26.43 -4.72
N ARG A 327 11.60 -26.26 -4.44
CA ARG A 327 10.91 -24.96 -4.57
C ARG A 327 11.53 -23.88 -3.67
N ARG A 328 11.78 -24.19 -2.39
CA ARG A 328 12.41 -23.27 -1.44
C ARG A 328 13.83 -22.91 -1.88
N PHE A 329 14.63 -23.92 -2.26
CA PHE A 329 16.01 -23.75 -2.69
C PHE A 329 16.10 -22.88 -3.96
N THR A 330 15.34 -23.21 -5.00
CA THR A 330 15.31 -22.43 -6.24
C THR A 330 14.83 -21.00 -5.99
N SER A 331 13.79 -20.81 -5.16
CA SER A 331 13.30 -19.47 -4.84
C SER A 331 14.32 -18.62 -4.08
N ALA A 332 15.03 -19.22 -3.11
CA ALA A 332 16.10 -18.54 -2.39
C ALA A 332 17.25 -18.14 -3.33
N HIS A 333 17.66 -19.03 -4.23
CA HIS A 333 18.68 -18.74 -5.23
C HIS A 333 18.25 -17.59 -6.15
N ARG A 334 17.00 -17.59 -6.62
CA ARG A 334 16.48 -16.50 -7.47
C ARG A 334 16.45 -15.16 -6.76
N VAL A 335 16.05 -15.11 -5.48
CA VAL A 335 16.12 -13.86 -4.70
C VAL A 335 17.56 -13.38 -4.54
N LEU A 336 18.51 -14.28 -4.28
CA LEU A 336 19.93 -13.93 -4.20
C LEU A 336 20.47 -13.41 -5.54
N ASP A 337 20.10 -14.04 -6.66
CA ASP A 337 20.47 -13.60 -8.00
C ASP A 337 19.92 -12.20 -8.30
N LEU A 338 18.65 -11.95 -7.96
CA LEU A 338 18.02 -10.64 -8.13
C LEU A 338 18.78 -9.58 -7.32
N VAL A 339 19.06 -9.83 -6.04
CA VAL A 339 19.79 -8.88 -5.18
C VAL A 339 21.22 -8.65 -5.69
N SER A 340 21.91 -9.71 -6.14
CA SER A 340 23.31 -9.64 -6.56
C SER A 340 23.49 -8.97 -7.93
N ASN A 341 22.62 -9.25 -8.89
CA ASN A 341 22.72 -8.71 -10.26
C ASN A 341 22.09 -7.32 -10.41
N GLU A 342 20.99 -7.07 -9.70
CA GLU A 342 20.24 -5.82 -9.84
C GLU A 342 20.77 -4.72 -8.91
N GLY A 343 21.39 -5.13 -7.79
CA GLY A 343 21.80 -4.24 -6.72
C GLY A 343 20.64 -3.80 -5.84
N ILE A 344 20.94 -3.44 -4.58
CA ILE A 344 19.94 -3.02 -3.59
C ILE A 344 19.16 -1.77 -4.05
N ASP A 345 19.78 -0.94 -4.87
CA ASP A 345 19.18 0.28 -5.40
C ASP A 345 18.08 0.04 -6.43
N ALA A 346 18.04 -1.15 -7.06
CA ALA A 346 16.94 -1.53 -7.95
C ALA A 346 15.64 -1.85 -7.19
N PHE A 347 15.70 -2.06 -5.88
CA PHE A 347 14.53 -2.35 -5.08
C PHE A 347 13.84 -1.06 -4.63
N PRO A 348 12.52 -0.95 -4.81
CA PRO A 348 11.75 0.16 -4.26
C PRO A 348 11.82 0.16 -2.73
N PRO A 349 11.70 1.32 -2.06
CA PRO A 349 11.81 1.45 -0.60
C PRO A 349 10.54 0.94 0.10
N LEU A 350 10.25 -0.35 -0.03
CA LEU A 350 9.05 -1.02 0.48
C LEU A 350 9.41 -2.11 1.51
N PRO A 351 8.48 -2.47 2.42
CA PRO A 351 8.76 -3.35 3.56
C PRO A 351 9.36 -4.73 3.27
N LEU A 352 9.27 -5.24 2.04
CA LEU A 352 9.95 -6.48 1.62
C LEU A 352 11.49 -6.37 1.65
N VAL A 353 12.02 -5.15 1.58
CA VAL A 353 13.46 -4.87 1.60
C VAL A 353 13.77 -3.98 2.79
N LEU A 354 14.18 -4.60 3.89
CA LEU A 354 14.72 -3.85 5.03
C LEU A 354 16.08 -3.28 4.64
N ARG A 355 16.15 -1.96 4.39
CA ARG A 355 17.41 -1.24 4.26
C ARG A 355 17.93 -0.87 5.66
N VAL A 356 18.39 -1.87 6.41
CA VAL A 356 19.17 -1.60 7.63
C VAL A 356 20.59 -1.25 7.18
N ARG A 357 20.92 0.03 7.09
CA ARG A 357 22.32 0.44 7.22
C ARG A 357 22.65 0.34 8.70
N ILE A 358 23.40 -0.70 9.07
CA ILE A 358 24.04 -0.83 10.38
C ILE A 358 25.20 0.16 10.44
#